data_AF-A0A7V9JUM0-F1
#
_entry.id   AF-A0A7V9JUM0-F1
#
_cell.length_a   1.000
_cell.length_b   1.000
_cell.length_c   1.000
_cell.angle_alpha   90.00
_cell.angle_beta   90.00
_cell.angle_gamma   90.00
#
_symmetry.space_group_name_H-M   'P 1'
#
loop_
_entity.id
_entity.type
_entity.pdbx_description
1 polymer ?
#
loop_
_entity_poly.entity_id
_entity_poly.type
_entity_poly.pdbx_seq_one_letter_code
_entity_poly.pdbx_strand_id
1 'polypeptide(L)'
;MKKSEKNTLREKTPEELQGMVAELRDSMLKGRFSVALEGKTMGVKYRAQRRQIARISTILSQKSAGTSPTATAAPNQAPAKASDAAAKKPARAKKSSADKAKA
;
A
#
# COMPACT_ATOMS: atom_id res chain seq x y z
N MET A 1 -2.30 -20.02 -21.79
CA MET A 1 -2.31 -18.79 -20.96
C MET A 1 -2.02 -19.16 -19.51
N LYS A 2 -1.04 -18.53 -18.84
CA LYS A 2 -0.77 -18.80 -17.42
C LYS A 2 -1.94 -18.25 -16.59
N LYS A 3 -2.57 -19.07 -15.74
CA LYS A 3 -3.57 -18.59 -14.77
C LYS A 3 -2.94 -17.44 -13.98
N SER A 4 -3.61 -16.28 -13.91
CA SER A 4 -3.09 -15.17 -13.12
C SER A 4 -3.03 -15.57 -11.65
N GLU A 5 -2.04 -15.09 -10.89
CA GLU A 5 -1.91 -15.36 -9.44
C GLU A 5 -3.20 -15.06 -8.67
N LYS A 6 -4.04 -14.14 -9.17
CA LYS A 6 -5.33 -13.83 -8.56
C LYS A 6 -6.35 -14.96 -8.76
N ASN A 7 -6.35 -15.59 -9.94
CA ASN A 7 -7.27 -16.69 -10.23
C ASN A 7 -6.93 -17.92 -9.37
N THR A 8 -5.65 -18.21 -9.19
CA THR A 8 -5.23 -19.32 -8.32
C THR A 8 -5.59 -19.09 -6.85
N LEU A 9 -5.65 -17.83 -6.38
CA LEU A 9 -6.14 -17.51 -5.04
C LEU A 9 -7.67 -17.67 -4.89
N ARG A 10 -8.44 -17.50 -5.97
CA ARG A 10 -9.90 -17.64 -5.91
C ARG A 10 -10.34 -19.11 -5.85
N GLU A 11 -9.59 -19.98 -6.51
CA GLU A 11 -9.81 -21.44 -6.54
C GLU A 11 -9.61 -22.09 -5.16
N LYS A 12 -8.83 -21.48 -4.27
CA LYS A 12 -8.52 -22.00 -2.93
C LYS A 12 -9.69 -21.92 -1.96
N THR A 13 -9.68 -22.83 -0.98
CA THR A 13 -10.67 -22.83 0.11
C THR A 13 -10.43 -21.64 1.06
N PRO A 14 -11.46 -21.18 1.80
CA PRO A 14 -11.28 -20.08 2.75
C PRO A 14 -10.26 -20.41 3.85
N GLU A 15 -10.18 -21.66 4.30
CA GLU A 15 -9.23 -22.10 5.31
C GLU A 15 -7.78 -22.04 4.81
N GLU A 16 -7.53 -22.51 3.60
CA GLU A 16 -6.22 -22.41 2.94
C GLU A 16 -5.76 -20.95 2.81
N LEU A 17 -6.70 -20.06 2.46
CA LEU A 17 -6.43 -18.63 2.35
C LEU A 17 -6.07 -18.01 3.69
N GLN A 18 -6.72 -18.42 4.79
CA GLN A 18 -6.36 -17.98 6.13
C GLN A 18 -4.97 -18.50 6.54
N GLY A 19 -4.65 -19.76 6.26
CA GLY A 19 -3.32 -20.33 6.48
C GLY A 19 -2.23 -19.53 5.78
N MET A 20 -2.43 -19.19 4.49
CA MET A 20 -1.48 -18.36 3.74
C MET A 20 -1.30 -16.96 4.33
N VAL A 21 -2.36 -16.36 4.88
CA VAL A 21 -2.24 -15.07 5.55
C VAL A 21 -1.40 -15.17 6.82
N ALA A 22 -1.57 -16.25 7.59
CA ALA A 22 -0.76 -16.50 8.78
C ALA A 22 0.73 -16.65 8.42
N GLU A 23 1.05 -17.50 7.43
CA GLU A 23 2.43 -17.69 6.95
C GLU A 23 3.07 -16.39 6.46
N LEU A 24 2.31 -15.58 5.71
CA LEU A 24 2.80 -14.29 5.21
C LEU A 24 3.09 -13.33 6.38
N ARG A 25 2.23 -13.28 7.40
CA ARG A 25 2.44 -12.46 8.60
C ARG A 25 3.66 -12.93 9.40
N ASP A 26 3.84 -14.23 9.57
CA ASP A 26 5.00 -14.79 10.26
C ASP A 26 6.29 -14.47 9.52
N SER A 27 6.29 -14.57 8.19
CA SER A 27 7.44 -14.21 7.38
C SER A 27 7.79 -12.72 7.50
N MET A 28 6.78 -11.85 7.60
CA MET A 28 6.98 -10.42 7.83
C MET A 28 7.52 -10.14 9.24
N LEU A 29 7.07 -10.89 10.25
CA LEU A 29 7.58 -10.79 11.60
C LEU A 29 9.04 -11.21 11.68
N LYS A 30 9.39 -12.37 11.11
CA LYS A 30 10.79 -12.82 10.98
C LYS A 30 11.66 -11.78 10.27
N GLY A 31 11.15 -11.22 9.19
CA GLY A 31 11.84 -10.18 8.45
C GLY A 31 12.05 -8.89 9.25
N ARG A 32 11.12 -8.51 10.13
CA ARG A 32 11.30 -7.38 11.06
C ARG A 32 12.43 -7.64 12.05
N PHE A 33 12.54 -8.86 12.56
CA PHE A 33 13.67 -9.23 13.42
C PHE A 33 14.99 -9.19 12.67
N SER A 34 15.07 -9.69 11.43
CA SER A 34 16.27 -9.57 10.60
C SER A 34 16.69 -8.12 10.34
N VAL A 35 15.73 -7.19 10.18
CA VAL A 35 16.04 -5.76 10.04
C VAL A 35 16.64 -5.23 11.33
N ALA A 36 16.02 -5.53 12.47
CA ALA A 36 16.43 -5.00 13.77
C ALA A 36 17.77 -5.56 14.25
N LEU A 37 18.02 -6.86 14.04
CA LEU A 37 19.19 -7.56 14.56
C LEU A 37 20.38 -7.53 13.59
N GLU A 38 20.13 -7.70 12.29
CA GLU A 38 21.18 -7.89 11.29
C GLU A 38 21.34 -6.67 10.38
N GLY A 39 20.53 -5.62 10.57
CA GLY A 39 20.52 -4.42 9.71
C GLY A 39 20.05 -4.69 8.27
N LYS A 40 19.45 -5.86 8.00
CA LYS A 40 19.00 -6.23 6.65
C LYS A 40 17.82 -5.37 6.21
N THR A 41 17.65 -5.18 4.90
CA THR A 41 16.51 -4.44 4.35
C THR A 41 15.39 -5.36 3.88
N MET A 42 14.15 -5.03 4.22
CA MET A 42 12.95 -5.80 3.82
C MET A 42 12.45 -5.50 2.39
N GLY A 43 12.81 -4.33 1.85
CA GLY A 43 12.73 -3.99 0.43
C GLY A 43 11.41 -4.29 -0.29
N VAL A 44 11.53 -4.80 -1.52
CA VAL A 44 10.41 -5.13 -2.42
C VAL A 44 9.56 -6.30 -1.88
N LYS A 45 10.19 -7.27 -1.24
CA LYS A 45 9.54 -8.49 -0.74
C LYS A 45 8.45 -8.17 0.28
N TYR A 46 8.74 -7.26 1.22
CA TYR A 46 7.76 -6.81 2.20
C TYR A 46 6.54 -6.14 1.57
N ARG A 47 6.76 -5.32 0.54
CA ARG A 47 5.65 -4.70 -0.21
C ARG A 47 4.81 -5.73 -0.95
N ALA A 48 5.44 -6.74 -1.54
CA ALA A 48 4.75 -7.84 -2.21
C ALA A 48 3.89 -8.63 -1.21
N GLN A 49 4.44 -9.01 -0.06
CA GLN A 49 3.73 -9.72 1.00
C GLN A 49 2.52 -8.94 1.53
N ARG A 50 2.69 -7.63 1.81
CA ARG A 50 1.56 -6.75 2.21
C ARG A 50 0.45 -6.72 1.18
N ARG A 51 0.80 -6.59 -0.11
CA ARG A 51 -0.18 -6.60 -1.21
C ARG A 51 -0.88 -7.95 -1.32
N GLN A 52 -0.17 -9.05 -1.11
CA GLN A 52 -0.72 -10.39 -1.17
C GLN A 52 -1.71 -10.64 -0.03
N ILE A 53 -1.40 -10.23 1.20
CA ILE A 53 -2.33 -10.25 2.34
C ILE A 53 -3.61 -9.48 1.98
N ALA A 54 -3.48 -8.24 1.48
CA ALA A 54 -4.64 -7.43 1.12
C ALA A 54 -5.52 -8.09 0.05
N ARG A 55 -4.92 -8.73 -0.96
CA ARG A 55 -5.66 -9.49 -1.99
C ARG A 55 -6.42 -10.66 -1.39
N ILE A 56 -5.78 -11.44 -0.52
CA ILE A 56 -6.41 -12.60 0.12
C ILE A 56 -7.55 -12.14 1.03
N SER A 57 -7.35 -11.11 1.84
CA SER A 57 -8.40 -10.53 2.69
C SER A 57 -9.59 -10.04 1.85
N THR A 58 -9.34 -9.45 0.69
CA THR A 58 -10.41 -9.04 -0.24
C THR A 58 -11.19 -10.25 -0.76
N ILE A 59 -10.51 -11.33 -1.15
CA ILE A 59 -11.15 -12.55 -1.64
C ILE A 59 -11.99 -13.20 -0.53
N LEU A 60 -11.48 -13.26 0.70
CA LEU A 60 -12.22 -13.77 1.85
C LEU A 60 -13.50 -12.96 2.10
N SER A 61 -13.40 -11.63 2.07
CA SER A 61 -14.55 -10.74 2.21
C SER A 61 -15.57 -10.90 1.07
N GLN A 62 -15.11 -11.08 -0.16
CA GLN A 62 -15.98 -11.37 -1.31
C GLN A 62 -16.70 -12.71 -1.16
N LYS A 63 -15.98 -13.76 -0.71
CA LYS A 63 -16.55 -15.08 -0.45
C LYS A 63 -17.59 -15.02 0.67
N SER A 64 -17.35 -14.27 1.75
CA SER A 64 -18.33 -14.11 2.84
C SER A 64 -19.55 -13.30 2.43
N ALA A 65 -19.37 -12.30 1.57
CA ALA A 65 -20.46 -11.42 1.10
C ALA A 65 -21.27 -12.00 -0.07
N GLY A 66 -20.93 -13.20 -0.57
CA GLY A 66 -21.55 -13.79 -1.76
C GLY A 66 -21.39 -12.95 -3.04
N THR A 67 -20.53 -11.93 -3.03
CA THR A 67 -20.39 -10.98 -4.12
C THR A 67 -19.27 -11.45 -5.04
N SER A 68 -19.64 -11.95 -6.22
CA SER A 68 -18.68 -12.18 -7.29
C SER A 68 -18.13 -10.83 -7.78
N PRO A 69 -16.86 -10.76 -8.23
CA PRO A 69 -16.24 -9.52 -8.63
C PRO A 69 -16.84 -9.05 -9.96
N THR A 70 -17.98 -8.38 -9.90
CA THR A 70 -18.46 -7.53 -11.00
C THR A 70 -17.55 -6.32 -11.05
N ALA A 71 -16.95 -6.08 -12.22
CA ALA A 71 -16.21 -4.87 -12.51
C ALA A 71 -17.19 -3.69 -12.56
N THR A 72 -17.70 -3.29 -11.41
CA THR A 72 -18.56 -2.12 -11.30
C THR A 72 -17.64 -0.91 -11.32
N ALA A 73 -17.63 -0.29 -12.50
CA ALA A 73 -17.30 1.09 -12.84
C ALA A 73 -16.50 1.90 -11.82
N ALA A 74 -15.34 2.37 -12.28
CA ALA A 74 -14.65 3.49 -11.65
C ALA A 74 -15.63 4.64 -11.39
N PRO A 75 -15.67 5.24 -10.18
CA PRO A 75 -16.05 6.64 -10.08
C PRO A 75 -14.88 7.44 -10.66
N ASN A 76 -14.95 7.69 -11.96
CA ASN A 76 -14.13 8.71 -12.60
C ASN A 76 -14.67 10.07 -12.14
N GLN A 77 -13.81 10.86 -11.50
CA GLN A 77 -13.95 12.30 -11.21
C GLN A 77 -14.98 12.72 -10.16
N ALA A 78 -14.46 13.16 -9.01
CA ALA A 78 -15.02 14.35 -8.37
C ALA A 78 -14.29 15.58 -9.00
N PRO A 79 -15.03 16.51 -9.62
CA PRO A 79 -14.45 17.70 -10.24
C PRO A 79 -13.94 18.68 -9.17
N ALA A 80 -12.78 19.29 -9.43
CA ALA A 80 -12.36 20.48 -8.74
C ALA A 80 -13.38 21.62 -8.99
N LYS A 81 -13.88 22.25 -7.92
CA LYS A 81 -13.99 23.72 -7.80
C LYS A 81 -13.95 24.16 -6.32
N ALA A 82 -13.21 25.25 -6.14
CA ALA A 82 -12.86 25.92 -4.90
C ALA A 82 -14.02 26.69 -4.25
N SER A 83 -13.93 26.92 -2.93
CA SER A 83 -13.93 28.27 -2.31
C SER A 83 -13.87 28.18 -0.78
N ASP A 84 -13.03 29.04 -0.21
CA ASP A 84 -13.03 29.53 1.18
C ASP A 84 -12.68 28.61 2.35
N ALA A 85 -11.38 28.56 2.67
CA ALA A 85 -10.90 28.75 4.04
C ALA A 85 -9.45 29.26 4.03
N ALA A 86 -9.32 30.57 4.15
CA ALA A 86 -8.07 31.26 4.39
C ALA A 86 -7.42 30.82 5.71
N ALA A 87 -6.14 30.43 5.69
CA ALA A 87 -5.21 30.66 6.80
C ALA A 87 -3.75 30.57 6.31
N LYS A 88 -3.20 31.75 6.04
CA LYS A 88 -1.80 32.09 5.73
C LYS A 88 -0.78 31.35 6.59
N LYS A 89 0.25 30.76 5.95
CA LYS A 89 1.65 30.81 6.43
C LYS A 89 2.56 31.14 5.24
N PRO A 90 3.21 32.32 5.20
CA PRO A 90 4.05 32.66 4.07
C PRO A 90 5.38 31.90 4.12
N ALA A 91 5.72 31.32 2.97
CA ALA A 91 7.00 30.70 2.68
C ALA A 91 8.14 31.72 2.86
N ARG A 92 9.19 31.31 3.58
CA ARG A 92 10.44 32.07 3.76
C ARG A 92 11.17 32.14 2.41
N ALA A 93 11.00 33.25 1.71
CA ALA A 93 11.75 33.57 0.50
C ALA A 93 13.24 33.77 0.84
N LYS A 94 14.10 33.13 0.05
CA LYS A 94 15.53 33.38 -0.02
C LYS A 94 15.77 34.85 -0.37
N LYS A 95 16.45 35.61 0.50
CA LYS A 95 17.10 36.87 0.10
C LYS A 95 18.55 36.57 -0.24
N SER A 96 18.86 36.78 -1.51
CA SER A 96 20.17 37.06 -2.07
C SER A 96 20.69 38.42 -1.56
N SER A 97 21.93 38.42 -1.06
CA SER A 97 22.89 39.53 -1.06
C SER A 97 24.22 38.91 -0.59
N ALA A 98 25.21 38.55 -1.42
CA ALA A 98 25.93 39.42 -2.35
C ALA A 98 25.87 40.87 -1.89
N ASP A 99 26.69 41.22 -0.88
CA ASP A 99 27.67 42.31 -0.93
C ASP A 99 28.11 42.72 0.50
N LYS A 100 29.25 42.22 0.95
CA LYS A 100 30.27 42.97 1.72
C LYS A 100 31.46 42.09 2.04
N ALA A 101 32.29 41.89 1.03
CA ALA A 101 33.73 41.87 1.25
C ALA A 101 34.23 43.30 1.01
N LYS A 102 34.63 44.01 2.07
CA LYS A 102 35.70 45.04 2.10
C LYS A 102 35.64 45.90 3.37
N ALA A 103 36.85 46.11 3.90
CA ALA A 103 37.28 46.96 5.02
C ALA A 103 37.01 46.39 6.42
#